data_AF-A0A917BK82-F1
#
_entry.id   AF-A0A917BK82-F1
#
_cell.length_a   1.000
_cell.length_b   1.000
_cell.length_c   1.000
_cell.angle_alpha   90.00
_cell.angle_beta   90.00
_cell.angle_gamma   90.00
#
_symmetry.space_group_name_H-M   'P 1'
#
loop_
_entity.id
_entity.type
_entity.pdbx_description
1 polymer ?
#
loop_
_entity_poly.entity_id
_entity_poly.type
_entity_poly.pdbx_seq_one_letter_code
_entity_poly.pdbx_strand_id
1 'polypeptide(L)' 'MTTSKNRPLRDWRERNRLTLDEVADLTGLSKGYVCRLEHGQRTPAPLTRVRIARRLGVAVRDIFPAAPLPEAV' A
#
# COMPACT_ATOMS: atom_id res chain seq x y z
N MET A 1 23.74 3.73 -5.50
CA MET A 1 22.47 4.07 -6.19
C MET A 1 21.41 3.11 -5.69
N THR A 2 20.65 3.49 -4.68
CA THR A 2 19.64 2.63 -4.06
C THR A 2 18.45 2.47 -5.01
N THR A 3 18.26 1.26 -5.51
CA THR A 3 17.12 0.84 -6.33
C THR A 3 15.83 1.24 -5.61
N SER A 4 15.10 2.23 -6.14
CA SER A 4 13.87 2.72 -5.50
C SER A 4 12.81 1.62 -5.56
N LYS A 5 12.63 0.90 -4.45
CA LYS A 5 11.58 -0.12 -4.29
C LYS A 5 10.23 0.60 -4.42
N ASN A 6 9.43 0.21 -5.40
CA ASN A 6 8.07 0.71 -5.61
C ASN A 6 7.25 0.49 -4.32
N ARG A 7 6.87 1.55 -3.61
CA ARG A 7 6.13 1.49 -2.33
C ARG A 7 4.94 2.46 -2.35
N PRO A 8 3.93 2.22 -3.20
CA PRO A 8 2.91 3.23 -3.47
C PRO A 8 2.05 3.61 -2.26
N LEU A 9 1.82 2.67 -1.34
CA LEU A 9 1.15 2.97 -0.06
C LEU A 9 1.96 3.95 0.80
N ARG A 10 3.29 3.77 0.87
CA ARG A 10 4.19 4.67 1.59
C ARG A 10 4.21 6.05 0.92
N ASP A 11 4.32 6.07 -0.40
CA ASP A 11 4.35 7.33 -1.16
C ASP A 11 3.04 8.10 -1.02
N TRP A 12 1.89 7.40 -0.98
CA TRP A 12 0.60 8.01 -0.66
C TRP A 12 0.59 8.57 0.76
N ARG A 13 1.04 7.80 1.77
CA ARG A 13 1.09 8.24 3.17
C ARG A 13 1.96 9.49 3.35
N GLU A 14 3.17 9.48 2.81
CA GLU A 14 4.13 10.59 2.93
C GLU A 14 3.62 11.86 2.21
N ARG A 15 2.99 11.73 1.04
CA ARG A 15 2.33 12.86 0.34
C ARG A 15 1.21 13.49 1.15
N ASN A 16 0.48 12.70 1.93
CA ASN A 16 -0.58 13.18 2.81
C ASN A 16 -0.07 13.62 4.20
N ARG A 17 1.26 13.57 4.44
CA ARG A 17 1.90 13.92 5.72
C ARG A 17 1.38 13.12 6.91
N LEU A 18 1.00 11.87 6.68
CA LEU A 18 0.47 10.97 7.71
C LEU A 18 1.56 10.07 8.31
N THR A 19 1.42 9.80 9.60
CA THR A 19 2.16 8.79 10.35
C THR A 19 1.61 7.39 10.08
N LEU A 20 2.37 6.35 10.46
CA LEU A 20 1.89 4.97 10.37
C LEU A 20 0.67 4.70 11.27
N ASP A 21 0.58 5.41 12.40
CA ASP A 21 -0.55 5.29 13.33
C ASP A 21 -1.83 5.89 12.72
N GLU A 22 -1.73 7.08 12.10
CA GLU A 22 -2.90 7.68 11.43
C GLU A 22 -3.42 6.81 10.27
N VAL A 23 -2.53 6.18 9.49
CA VAL A 23 -2.97 5.24 8.44
C VAL A 23 -3.57 3.96 9.03
N ALA A 24 -3.03 3.47 10.14
CA ALA A 24 -3.60 2.35 10.87
C ALA A 24 -5.03 2.67 11.33
N ASP A 25 -5.26 3.85 11.89
CA ASP A 25 -6.57 4.32 12.33
C ASP A 25 -7.56 4.47 11.16
N LEU A 26 -7.14 5.10 10.07
CA LEU A 26 -7.96 5.26 8.86
C LEU A 26 -8.41 3.91 8.29
N THR A 27 -7.52 2.91 8.29
CA THR A 27 -7.77 1.61 7.67
C THR A 27 -8.37 0.57 8.63
N GLY A 28 -8.35 0.82 9.94
CA GLY A 28 -8.70 -0.16 10.97
C GLY A 28 -7.71 -1.33 11.03
N LEU A 29 -6.44 -1.09 10.68
CA LEU A 29 -5.36 -2.08 10.71
C LEU A 29 -4.39 -1.75 11.84
N SER A 30 -3.56 -2.70 12.26
CA SER A 30 -2.50 -2.38 13.21
C SER A 30 -1.34 -1.64 12.53
N LYS A 31 -0.69 -0.71 13.25
CA LYS A 31 0.55 -0.03 12.82
C LYS A 31 1.59 -1.00 12.26
N GLY A 32 1.80 -2.13 12.94
CA GLY A 32 2.74 -3.16 12.51
C GLY A 32 2.32 -3.84 11.20
N TYR A 33 1.03 -3.96 10.92
CA TYR A 33 0.54 -4.46 9.63
C TYR A 33 0.77 -3.45 8.52
N VAL A 34 0.47 -2.16 8.75
CA VAL A 34 0.74 -1.07 7.80
C VAL A 34 2.24 -0.99 7.46
N CYS A 35 3.11 -1.04 8.46
CA CYS A 35 4.56 -1.08 8.27
C CYS A 35 4.97 -2.24 7.35
N ARG A 36 4.52 -3.47 7.64
CA ARG A 36 4.84 -4.62 6.79
C ARG A 36 4.28 -4.51 5.36
N LEU A 37 3.12 -3.89 5.18
CA LEU A 37 2.59 -3.60 3.84
C LEU A 37 3.51 -2.65 3.06
N GLU A 38 3.94 -1.55 3.68
CA GLU A 38 4.84 -0.57 3.06
C GLU A 38 6.21 -1.14 2.70
N HIS A 39 6.67 -2.15 3.44
CA HIS A 39 7.92 -2.86 3.14
C HIS A 39 7.76 -4.00 2.13
N GLY A 40 6.54 -4.31 1.68
CA GLY A 40 6.24 -5.42 0.79
C GLY A 40 6.40 -6.80 1.46
N GLN A 41 6.37 -6.86 2.79
CA GLN A 41 6.51 -8.09 3.57
C GLN A 41 5.17 -8.82 3.75
N ARG A 42 4.06 -8.20 3.31
CA ARG A 42 2.72 -8.78 3.37
C ARG A 42 2.00 -8.56 2.05
N THR A 43 1.37 -9.62 1.57
CA THR A 43 0.49 -9.60 0.41
C THR A 43 -0.95 -9.74 0.91
N PRO A 44 -1.68 -8.63 1.11
CA PRO A 44 -3.06 -8.68 1.60
C PRO A 44 -3.96 -9.36 0.57
N ALA A 45 -4.99 -10.05 1.05
CA ALA A 45 -6.03 -10.65 0.22
C ALA A 45 -6.72 -9.57 -0.64
N PRO A 46 -7.27 -9.93 -1.82
CA PRO A 46 -7.89 -8.96 -2.73
C PRO A 46 -8.96 -8.09 -2.05
N LEU A 47 -9.84 -8.70 -1.24
CA LEU A 47 -10.87 -7.96 -0.51
C LEU A 47 -10.28 -6.97 0.52
N THR A 48 -9.18 -7.34 1.19
CA THR A 48 -8.48 -6.45 2.12
C THR A 48 -7.90 -5.23 1.38
N ARG A 49 -7.35 -5.41 0.18
CA ARG A 49 -6.86 -4.30 -0.65
C ARG A 49 -7.97 -3.32 -1.01
N VAL A 50 -9.14 -3.85 -1.41
CA VAL A 50 -10.33 -3.03 -1.71
C VAL A 50 -10.78 -2.26 -0.47
N ARG A 51 -10.83 -2.89 0.69
CA ARG A 51 -11.21 -2.24 1.96
C ARG A 51 -10.25 -1.10 2.32
N ILE A 52 -8.95 -1.33 2.21
CA ILE A 52 -7.93 -0.29 2.44
C ILE A 52 -8.13 0.86 1.47
N ALA A 53 -8.21 0.60 0.16
CA ALA A 53 -8.36 1.63 -0.85
C ALA A 53 -9.61 2.50 -0.62
N ARG A 54 -10.74 1.88 -0.28
CA ARG A 54 -11.98 2.58 0.07
C ARG A 54 -11.84 3.48 1.29
N ARG A 55 -11.14 3.00 2.34
CA ARG A 55 -10.90 3.79 3.55
C ARG A 55 -9.97 4.98 3.31
N LEU A 56 -9.04 4.86 2.37
CA LEU A 56 -8.09 5.90 2.00
C LEU A 56 -8.59 6.81 0.86
N GLY A 57 -9.75 6.52 0.26
CA GLY A 57 -10.32 7.30 -0.83
C GLY A 57 -9.52 7.25 -2.14
N VAL A 58 -8.81 6.14 -2.40
CA VAL A 58 -7.95 5.97 -3.59
C VAL A 58 -8.35 4.76 -4.43
N ALA A 59 -7.86 4.67 -5.67
CA ALA A 59 -8.02 3.45 -6.44
C ALA A 59 -7.09 2.35 -5.91
N VAL A 60 -7.53 1.10 -5.98
CA VAL A 60 -6.71 -0.05 -5.55
C VAL A 60 -5.36 -0.08 -6.27
N ARG A 61 -5.34 0.27 -7.56
CA ARG A 61 -4.12 0.30 -8.39
C ARG A 61 -3.06 1.29 -7.88
N ASP A 62 -3.50 2.36 -7.21
CA ASP A 62 -2.62 3.46 -6.79
C ASP A 62 -1.77 3.07 -5.59
N ILE A 63 -2.23 2.11 -4.78
CA ILE A 63 -1.55 1.62 -3.58
C ILE A 63 -1.13 0.14 -3.69
N PHE A 64 -1.73 -0.62 -4.62
CA PHE A 64 -1.43 -2.02 -4.92
C PHE A 64 -1.36 -2.24 -6.44
N PRO A 65 -0.26 -1.83 -7.12
CA PRO A 65 -0.12 -2.00 -8.55
C PRO A 65 -0.02 -3.48 -8.93
N ALA A 66 -0.59 -3.83 -10.08
CA ALA A 66 -0.38 -5.14 -10.67
C ALA A 66 1.04 -5.23 -11.23
N ALA A 67 1.64 -6.42 -11.17
CA ALA A 67 2.85 -6.67 -11.93
C ALA A 67 2.52 -6.54 -13.44
N PRO A 68 3.42 -5.96 -14.25
CA PRO A 68 3.26 -6.02 -15.69
C PRO A 68 3.19 -7.48 -16.13
N LEU A 69 2.37 -7.76 -17.15
CA LEU A 69 2.36 -9.07 -17.78
C LEU A 69 3.76 -9.33 -18.36
N PRO A 70 4.33 -10.53 -18.20
CA PRO A 70 5.56 -10.86 -18.90
C PRO A 70 5.33 -10.67 -20.40
N GLU A 71 6.28 -10.05 -21.08
CA GLU A 71 6.24 -9.93 -22.53
C GLU A 71 6.10 -11.34 -23.12
N ALA A 72 5.14 -11.52 -24.02
CA ALA A 72 4.96 -12.79 -24.70
C ALA A 72 6.26 -13.09 -25.47
N VAL A 73 6.93 -14.18 -25.11
CA VAL A 73 8.08 -14.73 -25.82
C VAL A 73 7.60 -15.34 -27.14
#